data_AF-A0A2N6AWY8-F1
#
_entry.id   AF-A0A2N6AWY8-F1
#
_cell.length_a   1.000
_cell.length_b   1.000
_cell.length_c   1.000
_cell.angle_alpha   90.00
_cell.angle_beta   90.00
_cell.angle_gamma   90.00
#
_symmetry.space_group_name_H-M   'P 1'
#
loop_
_entity.id
_entity.type
_entity.pdbx_description
1 polymer ?
#
loop_
_entity_poly.entity_id
_entity_poly.type
_entity_poly.pdbx_seq_one_letter_code
_entity_poly.pdbx_strand_id
1 'polypeptide(L)'
;ALCSKALLTAIKSAEESEGQKEKRLLSMQLGNECVLEDAREMAISLALADEIAEVKKQLPESITELDGEVLNYCVQLYNKFISKVPDHPEIFLAILKSRLKYQGQVMRVAKKLLLKEDDSAIAASKHGAAGEMLLSGMELIVHEIGEAVRLHEPAKDILHRMRLFYKMAKEFTSEIRINMKGIWGQRLVEARKQIALLIEQEISPVQRLIREALLGRGSILKSRKSPAARRELDPDSLREAERALKILIGSRFLGEQLSLSVKIHQYIKENKQYIDSITERNIAQIKSKSPEESQQAMDSLKASLSLIRIVQGEEMADLIWRRGQAALAMLDQEEATG
;
A
#
# COMPACT_ATOMS: atom_id res chain seq x y z
N ALA A 1 10.57 -31.21 -18.05
CA ALA A 1 10.43 -31.31 -19.52
C ALA A 1 9.35 -32.31 -19.96
N LEU A 2 9.42 -33.59 -19.57
CA LEU A 2 8.41 -34.59 -20.02
C LEU A 2 6.99 -34.32 -19.48
N CYS A 3 6.87 -34.02 -18.19
CA CYS A 3 5.56 -33.72 -17.58
C CYS A 3 4.94 -32.42 -18.12
N SER A 4 5.74 -31.38 -18.36
CA SER A 4 5.24 -30.11 -18.91
C SER A 4 4.77 -30.27 -20.36
N LYS A 5 5.51 -31.01 -21.20
CA LYS A 5 5.08 -31.35 -22.56
C LYS A 5 3.78 -32.16 -22.56
N ALA A 6 3.68 -33.18 -21.70
CA ALA A 6 2.47 -33.99 -21.58
C ALA A 6 1.25 -33.14 -21.18
N LEU A 7 1.42 -32.21 -20.23
CA LEU A 7 0.36 -31.30 -19.81
C LEU A 7 -0.08 -30.36 -20.94
N LEU A 8 0.86 -29.77 -21.68
CA LEU A 8 0.55 -28.91 -22.83
C LEU A 8 -0.14 -29.67 -23.96
N THR A 9 0.27 -30.92 -24.23
CA THR A 9 -0.41 -31.77 -25.22
C THR A 9 -1.83 -32.09 -24.78
N ALA A 10 -2.05 -32.42 -23.51
CA ALA A 10 -3.39 -32.71 -22.96
C ALA A 10 -4.31 -31.49 -23.00
N ILE A 11 -3.80 -30.29 -22.70
CA ILE A 11 -4.56 -29.04 -22.80
C ILE A 11 -4.95 -28.77 -24.26
N LYS A 12 -3.98 -28.89 -25.19
CA LYS A 12 -4.21 -28.64 -26.61
C LYS A 12 -5.24 -29.60 -27.20
N SER A 13 -5.15 -30.90 -26.89
CA SER A 13 -6.14 -31.89 -27.36
C SER A 13 -7.54 -31.60 -26.83
N ALA A 14 -7.65 -31.12 -25.58
CA ALA A 14 -8.94 -30.80 -24.98
C ALA A 14 -9.59 -29.54 -25.59
N GLU A 15 -8.79 -28.57 -26.04
CA GLU A 15 -9.25 -27.38 -26.76
C GLU A 15 -9.69 -27.69 -28.20
N GLU A 16 -9.01 -28.63 -28.85
CA GLU A 16 -9.32 -29.08 -30.22
C GLU A 16 -10.55 -30.02 -30.25
N SER A 17 -11.01 -30.51 -29.10
CA SER A 17 -12.20 -31.37 -29.00
C SER A 17 -13.49 -30.64 -29.36
N GLU A 18 -14.28 -31.21 -30.28
CA GLU A 18 -15.59 -30.66 -30.65
C GLU A 18 -16.53 -30.62 -29.42
N GLY A 19 -16.98 -29.42 -29.06
CA GLY A 19 -17.96 -29.19 -28.00
C GLY A 19 -17.41 -28.80 -26.63
N GLN A 20 -16.10 -28.51 -26.49
CA GLN A 20 -15.47 -28.02 -25.23
C GLN A 20 -15.69 -28.91 -23.99
N LYS A 21 -16.24 -30.12 -24.15
CA LYS A 21 -16.56 -31.03 -23.03
C LYS A 21 -15.29 -31.48 -22.33
N GLU A 22 -14.25 -31.80 -23.08
CA GLU A 22 -12.96 -32.20 -22.51
C GLU A 22 -12.28 -31.03 -21.79
N LYS A 23 -12.31 -29.81 -22.34
CA LYS A 23 -11.83 -28.61 -21.64
C LYS A 23 -12.56 -28.44 -20.30
N ARG A 24 -13.89 -28.55 -20.28
CA ARG A 24 -14.69 -28.44 -19.04
C ARG A 24 -14.36 -29.53 -18.03
N LEU A 25 -14.18 -30.77 -18.46
CA LEU A 25 -13.79 -31.89 -17.59
C LEU A 25 -12.40 -31.66 -16.99
N LEU A 26 -11.42 -31.22 -17.80
CA LEU A 26 -10.09 -30.86 -17.33
C LEU A 26 -10.12 -29.69 -16.35
N SER A 27 -10.88 -28.64 -16.64
CA SER A 27 -11.09 -27.52 -15.71
C SER A 27 -11.71 -27.98 -14.39
N MET A 28 -12.68 -28.89 -14.41
CA MET A 28 -13.27 -29.45 -13.19
C MET A 28 -12.27 -30.30 -12.39
N GLN A 29 -11.41 -31.09 -13.07
CA GLN A 29 -10.40 -31.91 -12.40
C GLN A 29 -9.31 -31.07 -11.74
N LEU A 30 -8.92 -29.95 -12.36
CA LEU A 30 -7.91 -29.03 -11.82
C LEU A 30 -8.50 -27.99 -10.86
N GLY A 31 -9.84 -27.91 -10.78
CA GLY A 31 -10.58 -27.07 -9.83
C GLY A 31 -11.47 -26.05 -10.53
N ASN A 32 -10.90 -25.24 -11.42
CA ASN A 32 -11.64 -24.31 -12.28
C ASN A 32 -10.83 -23.92 -13.53
N GLU A 33 -11.42 -23.10 -14.39
CA GLU A 33 -10.76 -22.62 -15.62
C GLU A 33 -9.57 -21.70 -15.34
N CYS A 34 -9.58 -20.90 -14.27
CA CYS A 34 -8.42 -20.09 -13.89
C CYS A 34 -7.20 -20.96 -13.55
N VAL A 35 -7.40 -22.04 -12.77
CA VAL A 35 -6.33 -22.98 -12.41
C VAL A 35 -5.80 -23.72 -13.65
N LEU A 36 -6.66 -24.00 -14.63
CA LEU A 36 -6.24 -24.59 -15.90
C LEU A 36 -5.30 -23.65 -16.68
N GLU A 37 -5.64 -22.36 -16.79
CA GLU A 37 -4.79 -21.38 -17.46
C GLU A 37 -3.46 -21.16 -16.68
N ASP A 38 -3.50 -21.08 -15.35
CA ASP A 38 -2.29 -21.02 -14.52
C ASP A 38 -1.38 -22.24 -14.76
N ALA A 39 -1.96 -23.44 -14.79
CA ALA A 39 -1.22 -24.67 -15.06
C ALA A 39 -0.60 -24.67 -16.47
N ARG A 40 -1.30 -24.09 -17.45
CA ARG A 40 -0.79 -23.91 -18.82
C ARG A 40 0.43 -23.00 -18.84
N GLU A 41 0.36 -21.83 -18.22
CA GLU A 41 1.47 -20.88 -18.13
C GLU A 41 2.69 -21.47 -17.42
N MET A 42 2.47 -22.21 -16.33
CA MET A 42 3.52 -22.94 -15.63
C MET A 42 4.17 -24.01 -16.53
N ALA A 43 3.37 -24.76 -17.28
CA ALA A 43 3.90 -25.78 -18.18
C ALA A 43 4.68 -25.19 -19.36
N ILE A 44 4.23 -24.05 -19.93
CA ILE A 44 4.99 -23.30 -20.94
C ILE A 44 6.35 -22.88 -20.36
N SER A 45 6.35 -22.26 -19.17
CA SER A 45 7.58 -21.82 -18.50
C SER A 45 8.55 -22.98 -18.24
N LEU A 46 8.04 -24.14 -17.82
CA LEU A 46 8.83 -25.35 -17.60
C LEU A 46 9.30 -26.01 -18.90
N ALA A 47 8.55 -25.87 -19.99
CA ALA A 47 8.96 -26.37 -21.31
C ALA A 47 10.08 -25.52 -21.91
N LEU A 48 10.12 -24.23 -21.58
CA LEU A 48 11.10 -23.24 -22.05
C LEU A 48 12.24 -22.99 -21.04
N ALA A 49 12.43 -23.90 -20.08
CA ALA A 49 13.36 -23.73 -18.97
C ALA A 49 14.80 -23.53 -19.43
N ASP A 50 15.23 -24.19 -20.51
CA ASP A 50 16.59 -24.08 -21.04
C ASP A 50 16.83 -22.72 -21.69
N GLU A 51 15.86 -22.22 -22.47
CA GLU A 51 15.90 -20.88 -23.07
C GLU A 51 15.88 -19.79 -22.00
N ILE A 52 15.07 -19.96 -20.95
CA ILE A 52 15.02 -19.06 -19.79
C ILE A 52 16.37 -19.04 -19.07
N ALA A 53 16.96 -20.21 -18.82
CA ALA A 53 18.26 -20.32 -18.15
C ALA A 53 19.37 -19.66 -18.97
N GLU A 54 19.33 -19.81 -20.30
CA GLU A 54 20.30 -19.21 -21.20
C GLU A 54 20.21 -17.67 -21.21
N VAL A 55 19.00 -17.12 -21.27
CA VAL A 55 18.79 -15.66 -21.15
C VAL A 55 19.26 -15.14 -19.79
N LYS A 56 18.95 -15.86 -18.70
CA LYS A 56 19.36 -15.47 -17.34
C LYS A 56 20.88 -15.45 -17.15
N LYS A 57 21.63 -16.28 -17.87
CA LYS A 57 23.11 -16.29 -17.87
C LYS A 57 23.71 -15.12 -18.66
N GLN A 58 23.07 -14.73 -19.77
CA GLN A 58 23.55 -13.64 -20.62
C GLN A 58 23.18 -12.25 -20.08
N LEU A 59 22.10 -12.13 -19.29
CA LEU A 59 21.71 -10.87 -18.66
C LEU A 59 22.53 -10.59 -17.39
N PRO A 60 22.89 -9.32 -17.13
CA PRO A 60 23.47 -8.92 -15.84
C PRO A 60 22.55 -9.29 -14.67
N GLU A 61 23.14 -9.62 -13.52
CA GLU A 61 22.36 -10.02 -12.33
C GLU A 61 21.49 -8.91 -11.77
N SER A 62 21.93 -7.65 -11.92
CA SER A 62 21.20 -6.45 -11.52
C SER A 62 21.53 -5.32 -12.49
N ILE A 63 20.50 -4.63 -12.96
CA ILE A 63 20.58 -3.49 -13.88
C ILE A 63 20.02 -2.27 -13.15
N THR A 64 20.90 -1.31 -12.84
CA THR A 64 20.50 -0.06 -12.18
C THR A 64 19.84 0.89 -13.18
N GLU A 65 20.41 1.00 -14.38
CA GLU A 65 19.91 1.86 -15.44
C GLU A 65 20.00 1.14 -16.78
N LEU A 66 18.89 1.18 -17.52
CA LEU A 66 18.78 0.67 -18.87
C LEU A 66 19.03 1.81 -19.85
N ASP A 67 20.31 2.13 -20.03
CA ASP A 67 20.85 3.19 -20.90
C ASP A 67 21.13 2.69 -22.32
N GLY A 68 21.73 3.53 -23.19
CA GLY A 68 21.90 3.22 -24.61
C GLY A 68 22.61 1.90 -24.90
N GLU A 69 23.72 1.60 -24.24
CA GLU A 69 24.48 0.37 -24.48
C GLU A 69 23.76 -0.86 -23.94
N VAL A 70 23.32 -0.79 -22.67
CA VAL A 70 22.64 -1.92 -22.02
C VAL A 70 21.28 -2.18 -22.68
N LEU A 71 20.53 -1.14 -23.05
CA LEU A 71 19.27 -1.26 -23.78
C LEU A 71 19.46 -1.95 -25.13
N ASN A 72 20.47 -1.53 -25.91
CA ASN A 72 20.74 -2.15 -27.20
C ASN A 72 21.12 -3.63 -27.04
N TYR A 73 21.93 -3.96 -26.03
CA TYR A 73 22.26 -5.34 -25.69
C TYR A 73 21.01 -6.15 -25.32
N CYS A 74 20.14 -5.63 -24.45
CA CYS A 74 18.88 -6.28 -24.08
C CYS A 74 17.95 -6.48 -25.29
N VAL A 75 17.89 -5.52 -26.22
CA VAL A 75 17.10 -5.65 -27.45
C VAL A 75 17.68 -6.72 -28.38
N GLN A 76 19.01 -6.83 -28.49
CA GLN A 76 19.64 -7.91 -29.25
C GLN A 76 19.35 -9.28 -28.63
N LEU A 77 19.47 -9.40 -27.30
CA LEU A 77 19.11 -10.63 -26.59
C LEU A 77 17.63 -10.97 -26.75
N TYR A 78 16.75 -9.98 -26.69
CA TYR A 78 15.33 -10.16 -26.93
C TYR A 78 15.08 -10.72 -28.33
N ASN A 79 15.67 -10.13 -29.38
CA ASN A 79 15.50 -10.61 -30.76
C ASN A 79 16.03 -12.05 -30.94
N LYS A 80 17.14 -12.40 -30.28
CA LYS A 80 17.68 -13.76 -30.25
C LYS A 80 16.79 -14.75 -29.49
N PHE A 81 16.08 -14.28 -28.45
CA PHE A 81 15.13 -15.10 -27.72
C PHE A 81 13.84 -15.34 -28.54
N ILE A 82 13.27 -14.28 -29.11
CA ILE A 82 12.05 -14.35 -29.93
C ILE A 82 12.23 -15.17 -31.20
N SER A 83 13.44 -15.24 -31.76
CA SER A 83 13.67 -16.14 -32.91
C SER A 83 13.56 -17.62 -32.56
N LYS A 84 13.70 -17.97 -31.27
CA LYS A 84 13.50 -19.34 -30.75
C LYS A 84 12.10 -19.53 -30.16
N VAL A 85 11.58 -18.50 -29.52
CA VAL A 85 10.32 -18.52 -28.77
C VAL A 85 9.42 -17.36 -29.22
N PRO A 86 8.85 -17.43 -30.44
CA PRO A 86 8.16 -16.30 -31.05
C PRO A 86 6.86 -15.90 -30.36
N ASP A 87 6.19 -16.88 -29.74
CA ASP A 87 4.84 -16.75 -29.17
C ASP A 87 4.83 -16.29 -27.71
N HIS A 88 6.00 -16.25 -27.04
CA HIS A 88 6.10 -15.93 -25.61
C HIS A 88 7.06 -14.78 -25.28
N PRO A 89 6.89 -13.58 -25.87
CA PRO A 89 7.71 -12.42 -25.55
C PRO A 89 7.65 -11.97 -24.08
N GLU A 90 6.54 -12.24 -23.41
CA GLU A 90 6.31 -11.96 -22.00
C GLU A 90 7.36 -12.62 -21.10
N ILE A 91 7.86 -13.80 -21.44
CA ILE A 91 8.85 -14.52 -20.61
C ILE A 91 10.16 -13.73 -20.52
N PHE A 92 10.66 -13.23 -21.65
CA PHE A 92 11.87 -12.41 -21.64
C PHE A 92 11.66 -11.12 -20.85
N LEU A 93 10.52 -10.45 -21.06
CA LEU A 93 10.19 -9.20 -20.39
C LEU A 93 10.08 -9.39 -18.87
N ALA A 94 9.52 -10.51 -18.42
CA ALA A 94 9.46 -10.87 -17.00
C ALA A 94 10.86 -11.10 -16.40
N ILE A 95 11.74 -11.83 -17.11
CA ILE A 95 13.13 -12.02 -16.69
C ILE A 95 13.83 -10.67 -16.59
N LEU A 96 13.75 -9.83 -17.62
CA LEU A 96 14.39 -8.53 -17.62
C LEU A 96 13.87 -7.65 -16.47
N LYS A 97 12.54 -7.59 -16.29
CA LYS A 97 11.91 -6.86 -15.18
C LYS A 97 12.46 -7.29 -13.82
N SER A 98 12.73 -8.59 -13.62
CA SER A 98 13.29 -9.09 -12.35
C SER A 98 14.73 -8.64 -12.08
N ARG A 99 15.47 -8.24 -13.13
CA ARG A 99 16.85 -7.74 -13.03
C ARG A 99 16.92 -6.21 -12.84
N LEU A 100 15.83 -5.49 -13.12
CA LEU A 100 15.81 -4.03 -13.09
C LEU A 100 15.59 -3.49 -11.67
N LYS A 101 16.43 -2.55 -11.25
CA LYS A 101 16.24 -1.79 -10.01
C LYS A 101 14.98 -0.90 -10.07
N TYR A 102 14.71 -0.34 -11.26
CA TYR A 102 13.52 0.45 -11.56
C TYR A 102 12.71 -0.29 -12.62
N GLN A 103 11.63 -0.94 -12.18
CA GLN A 103 10.91 -1.91 -13.02
C GLN A 103 10.24 -1.24 -14.22
N GLY A 104 9.88 0.05 -14.12
CA GLY A 104 9.31 0.81 -15.23
C GLY A 104 10.20 0.86 -16.48
N GLN A 105 11.53 0.74 -16.33
CA GLN A 105 12.48 0.79 -17.44
C GLN A 105 12.29 -0.34 -18.46
N VAL A 106 11.59 -1.43 -18.11
CA VAL A 106 11.22 -2.48 -19.07
C VAL A 106 10.46 -1.93 -20.28
N MET A 107 9.73 -0.82 -20.10
CA MET A 107 9.02 -0.12 -21.19
C MET A 107 9.96 0.47 -22.24
N ARG A 108 11.22 0.78 -21.90
CA ARG A 108 12.22 1.27 -22.87
C ARG A 108 12.49 0.23 -23.95
N VAL A 109 12.49 -1.06 -23.58
CA VAL A 109 12.66 -2.17 -24.55
C VAL A 109 11.47 -2.22 -25.50
N ALA A 110 10.25 -2.18 -24.97
CA ALA A 110 9.04 -2.19 -25.80
C ALA A 110 9.00 -1.00 -26.78
N LYS A 111 9.35 0.20 -26.31
CA LYS A 111 9.47 1.41 -27.16
C LYS A 111 10.52 1.24 -28.26
N LYS A 112 11.70 0.72 -27.90
CA LYS A 112 12.81 0.54 -28.84
C LYS A 112 12.48 -0.50 -29.93
N LEU A 113 11.73 -1.54 -29.59
CA LEU A 113 11.31 -2.59 -30.52
C LEU A 113 10.21 -2.12 -31.49
N LEU A 114 9.25 -1.33 -31.01
CA LEU A 114 8.14 -0.85 -31.84
C LEU A 114 8.42 0.46 -32.58
N LEU A 115 9.48 1.18 -32.20
CA LEU A 115 9.78 2.54 -32.68
C LEU A 115 8.59 3.49 -32.49
N LYS A 116 7.82 3.28 -31.41
CA LYS A 116 6.65 4.08 -31.02
C LYS A 116 6.79 4.53 -29.59
N GLU A 117 6.28 5.72 -29.30
CA GLU A 117 6.25 6.30 -27.95
C GLU A 117 4.84 6.34 -27.34
N ASP A 118 3.82 6.05 -28.15
CA ASP A 118 2.41 6.05 -27.76
C ASP A 118 2.02 4.74 -27.08
N ASP A 119 1.36 4.83 -25.93
CA ASP A 119 0.97 3.69 -25.12
C ASP A 119 -0.01 2.77 -25.84
N SER A 120 -0.91 3.33 -26.64
CA SER A 120 -1.98 2.59 -27.29
C SER A 120 -1.43 1.63 -28.36
N ALA A 121 -0.39 2.06 -29.08
CA ALA A 121 0.30 1.22 -30.05
C ALA A 121 1.10 0.09 -29.39
N ILE A 122 1.71 0.35 -28.23
CA ILE A 122 2.45 -0.67 -27.49
C ILE A 122 1.50 -1.69 -26.86
N ALA A 123 0.42 -1.22 -26.23
CA ALA A 123 -0.60 -2.05 -25.60
C ALA A 123 -1.26 -3.03 -26.58
N ALA A 124 -1.52 -2.61 -27.82
CA ALA A 124 -2.10 -3.47 -28.86
C ALA A 124 -1.11 -4.48 -29.46
N SER A 125 0.17 -4.43 -29.08
CA SER A 125 1.22 -5.30 -29.61
C SER A 125 1.57 -6.42 -28.63
N LYS A 126 2.32 -7.42 -29.11
CA LYS A 126 2.90 -8.46 -28.26
C LYS A 126 3.88 -7.95 -27.19
N HIS A 127 4.37 -6.72 -27.32
CA HIS A 127 5.23 -6.07 -26.32
C HIS A 127 4.42 -5.36 -25.23
N GLY A 128 3.09 -5.28 -25.38
CA GLY A 128 2.17 -4.75 -24.38
C GLY A 128 2.25 -5.50 -23.05
N ALA A 129 2.68 -6.76 -23.07
CA ALA A 129 2.94 -7.58 -21.88
C ALA A 129 3.83 -6.88 -20.83
N ALA A 130 4.77 -6.02 -21.25
CA ALA A 130 5.58 -5.22 -20.32
C ALA A 130 4.72 -4.27 -19.45
N GLY A 131 3.77 -3.57 -20.08
CA GLY A 131 2.84 -2.69 -19.38
C GLY A 131 1.84 -3.48 -18.53
N GLU A 132 1.35 -4.61 -19.05
CA GLU A 132 0.44 -5.51 -18.33
C GLU A 132 1.06 -6.04 -17.03
N MET A 133 2.34 -6.44 -17.04
CA MET A 133 3.04 -6.89 -15.82
C MET A 133 3.21 -5.78 -14.78
N LEU A 134 3.47 -4.54 -15.22
CA LEU A 134 3.60 -3.39 -14.32
C LEU A 134 2.25 -3.04 -13.69
N LEU A 135 1.18 -3.00 -14.49
CA LEU A 135 -0.17 -2.72 -14.02
C LEU A 135 -0.69 -3.81 -13.09
N SER A 136 -0.52 -5.08 -13.45
CA SER A 136 -0.93 -6.21 -12.60
C SER A 136 -0.15 -6.21 -11.28
N GLY A 137 1.15 -5.85 -11.30
CA GLY A 137 1.93 -5.65 -10.08
C GLY A 137 1.41 -4.51 -9.21
N MET A 138 1.00 -3.38 -9.82
CA MET A 138 0.37 -2.28 -9.10
C MET A 138 -0.99 -2.67 -8.50
N GLU A 139 -1.82 -3.40 -9.25
CA GLU A 139 -3.12 -3.90 -8.79
C GLU A 139 -2.99 -4.92 -7.65
N LEU A 140 -1.98 -5.79 -7.70
CA LEU A 140 -1.64 -6.66 -6.59
C LEU A 140 -1.31 -5.85 -5.32
N ILE A 141 -0.52 -4.78 -5.45
CA ILE A 141 -0.22 -3.90 -4.31
C ILE A 141 -1.51 -3.24 -3.77
N VAL A 142 -2.44 -2.83 -4.64
CA VAL A 142 -3.76 -2.31 -4.20
C VAL A 142 -4.51 -3.36 -3.39
N HIS A 143 -4.55 -4.60 -3.88
CA HIS A 143 -5.18 -5.71 -3.17
C HIS A 143 -4.51 -5.95 -1.80
N GLU A 144 -3.17 -5.99 -1.75
CA GLU A 144 -2.42 -6.15 -0.50
C GLU A 144 -2.67 -5.01 0.50
N ILE A 145 -2.86 -3.77 0.02
CA ILE A 145 -3.27 -2.64 0.88
C ILE A 145 -4.67 -2.90 1.44
N GLY A 146 -5.61 -3.37 0.61
CA GLY A 146 -6.97 -3.72 1.04
C GLY A 146 -6.97 -4.81 2.12
N GLU A 147 -6.19 -5.87 1.92
CA GLU A 147 -6.02 -6.94 2.90
C GLU A 147 -5.37 -6.45 4.19
N ALA A 148 -4.33 -5.62 4.09
CA ALA A 148 -3.66 -5.04 5.25
C ALA A 148 -4.60 -4.13 6.07
N VAL A 149 -5.47 -3.37 5.40
CA VAL A 149 -6.53 -2.57 6.04
C VAL A 149 -7.53 -3.49 6.75
N ARG A 150 -8.04 -4.52 6.06
CA ARG A 150 -9.01 -5.48 6.60
C ARG A 150 -8.48 -6.26 7.81
N LEU A 151 -7.20 -6.63 7.79
CA LEU A 151 -6.52 -7.36 8.87
C LEU A 151 -6.02 -6.44 9.99
N HIS A 152 -6.29 -5.13 9.92
CA HIS A 152 -5.80 -4.14 10.86
C HIS A 152 -4.27 -4.18 11.06
N GLU A 153 -3.53 -4.38 9.97
CA GLU A 153 -2.05 -4.38 10.01
C GLU A 153 -1.49 -3.03 10.51
N PRO A 154 -0.23 -3.03 10.99
CA PRO A 154 0.43 -1.81 11.42
C PRO A 154 0.47 -0.73 10.32
N ALA A 155 0.24 0.53 10.72
CA ALA A 155 0.25 1.68 9.81
C ALA A 155 1.51 1.76 8.92
N LYS A 156 2.68 1.37 9.46
CA LYS A 156 3.95 1.37 8.72
C LYS A 156 3.92 0.49 7.46
N ASP A 157 3.23 -0.64 7.52
CA ASP A 157 3.22 -1.67 6.47
C ASP A 157 2.26 -1.27 5.36
N ILE A 158 1.08 -0.74 5.73
CA ILE A 158 0.13 -0.10 4.81
C ILE A 158 0.81 1.06 4.06
N LEU A 159 1.43 1.99 4.79
CA LEU A 159 2.12 3.14 4.21
C LEU A 159 3.31 2.73 3.31
N HIS A 160 3.99 1.63 3.63
CA HIS A 160 5.08 1.10 2.81
C HIS A 160 4.55 0.61 1.46
N ARG A 161 3.50 -0.22 1.45
CA ARG A 161 2.86 -0.69 0.22
C ARG A 161 2.36 0.45 -0.65
N MET A 162 1.77 1.47 -0.03
CA MET A 162 1.36 2.69 -0.75
C MET A 162 2.56 3.37 -1.42
N ARG A 163 3.68 3.57 -0.70
CA ARG A 163 4.90 4.13 -1.31
C ARG A 163 5.41 3.29 -2.48
N LEU A 164 5.36 1.97 -2.38
CA LEU A 164 5.73 1.07 -3.48
C LEU A 164 4.84 1.28 -4.71
N PHE A 165 3.52 1.36 -4.52
CA PHE A 165 2.58 1.65 -5.60
C PHE A 165 2.92 2.97 -6.30
N TYR A 166 3.07 4.08 -5.57
CA TYR A 166 3.35 5.39 -6.18
C TYR A 166 4.72 5.46 -6.82
N LYS A 167 5.71 4.78 -6.26
CA LYS A 167 7.03 4.63 -6.88
C LYS A 167 6.90 3.91 -8.24
N MET A 168 6.21 2.78 -8.28
CA MET A 168 6.02 2.01 -9.52
C MET A 168 5.19 2.78 -10.55
N ALA A 169 4.12 3.45 -10.13
CA ALA A 169 3.31 4.31 -10.99
C ALA A 169 4.14 5.46 -11.59
N LYS A 170 4.96 6.12 -10.77
CA LYS A 170 5.87 7.18 -11.23
C LYS A 170 6.87 6.65 -12.25
N GLU A 171 7.54 5.55 -11.93
CA GLU A 171 8.47 4.88 -12.85
C GLU A 171 7.80 4.55 -14.18
N PHE A 172 6.61 3.94 -14.15
CA PHE A 172 5.86 3.60 -15.37
C PHE A 172 5.53 4.84 -16.21
N THR A 173 4.94 5.88 -15.59
CA THR A 173 4.60 7.13 -16.29
C THR A 173 5.81 7.94 -16.77
N SER A 174 6.99 7.74 -16.19
CA SER A 174 8.21 8.43 -16.62
C SER A 174 8.81 7.84 -17.90
N GLU A 175 8.53 6.56 -18.18
CA GLU A 175 9.12 5.84 -19.30
C GLU A 175 8.27 5.91 -20.57
N ILE A 176 6.94 6.04 -20.41
CA ILE A 176 5.99 6.12 -21.50
C ILE A 176 4.95 7.22 -21.25
N ARG A 177 4.56 7.90 -22.34
CA ARG A 177 3.46 8.87 -22.30
C ARG A 177 2.13 8.11 -22.26
N ILE A 178 1.59 7.97 -21.05
CA ILE A 178 0.30 7.29 -20.85
C ILE A 178 -0.85 8.23 -21.25
N ASN A 179 -1.72 7.74 -22.12
CA ASN A 179 -3.00 8.34 -22.42
C ASN A 179 -3.99 8.00 -21.30
N MET A 180 -4.44 9.00 -20.55
CA MET A 180 -5.37 8.81 -19.42
C MET A 180 -6.73 8.23 -19.85
N LYS A 181 -7.11 8.37 -21.14
CA LYS A 181 -8.32 7.74 -21.70
C LYS A 181 -8.07 6.34 -22.26
N GLY A 182 -6.80 5.94 -22.41
CA GLY A 182 -6.40 4.62 -22.87
C GLY A 182 -6.56 3.55 -21.78
N ILE A 183 -6.40 2.28 -22.16
CA ILE A 183 -6.62 1.12 -21.28
C ILE A 183 -5.72 1.19 -20.04
N TRP A 184 -4.42 1.48 -20.23
CA TRP A 184 -3.46 1.59 -19.13
C TRP A 184 -3.71 2.81 -18.24
N GLY A 185 -4.08 3.94 -18.85
CA GLY A 185 -4.46 5.14 -18.11
C GLY A 185 -5.68 4.92 -17.21
N GLN A 186 -6.74 4.30 -17.74
CA GLN A 186 -7.95 3.98 -16.97
C GLN A 186 -7.67 3.03 -15.81
N ARG A 187 -6.86 1.98 -16.03
CA ARG A 187 -6.45 1.07 -14.96
C ARG A 187 -5.65 1.78 -13.86
N LEU A 188 -4.72 2.65 -14.23
CA LEU A 188 -3.94 3.44 -13.27
C LEU A 188 -4.84 4.40 -12.47
N VAL A 189 -5.83 5.03 -13.10
CA VAL A 189 -6.81 5.90 -12.45
C VAL A 189 -7.68 5.10 -11.47
N GLU A 190 -8.18 3.93 -11.88
CA GLU A 190 -8.99 3.07 -11.01
C GLU A 190 -8.19 2.55 -9.82
N ALA A 191 -6.95 2.10 -10.02
CA ALA A 191 -6.07 1.67 -8.95
C ALA A 191 -5.82 2.80 -7.91
N ARG A 192 -5.57 4.04 -8.38
CA ARG A 192 -5.44 5.21 -7.50
C ARG A 192 -6.72 5.51 -6.73
N LYS A 193 -7.87 5.40 -7.39
CA LYS A 193 -9.19 5.59 -6.77
C LYS A 193 -9.45 4.57 -5.68
N GLN A 194 -9.10 3.29 -5.90
CA GLN A 194 -9.26 2.26 -4.86
C GLN A 194 -8.38 2.52 -3.64
N ILE A 195 -7.11 2.91 -3.84
CA ILE A 195 -6.24 3.35 -2.74
C ILE A 195 -6.86 4.54 -2.00
N ALA A 196 -7.42 5.52 -2.71
CA ALA A 196 -8.09 6.66 -2.10
C ALA A 196 -9.24 6.21 -1.19
N LEU A 197 -10.10 5.30 -1.67
CA LEU A 197 -11.22 4.77 -0.89
C LEU A 197 -10.75 4.03 0.37
N LEU A 198 -9.70 3.21 0.26
CA LEU A 198 -9.11 2.49 1.40
C LEU A 198 -8.55 3.44 2.46
N ILE A 199 -7.90 4.53 2.04
CA ILE A 199 -7.43 5.57 2.97
C ILE A 199 -8.63 6.30 3.59
N GLU A 200 -9.65 6.64 2.80
CA GLU A 200 -10.82 7.36 3.30
C GLU A 200 -11.53 6.55 4.41
N GLN A 201 -11.62 5.23 4.27
CA GLN A 201 -12.12 4.33 5.30
C GLN A 201 -11.32 4.40 6.61
N GLU A 202 -10.00 4.51 6.52
CA GLU A 202 -9.11 4.59 7.69
C GLU A 202 -9.09 5.98 8.34
N ILE A 203 -9.15 7.07 7.56
CA ILE A 203 -9.03 8.43 8.10
C ILE A 203 -10.36 9.00 8.61
N SER A 204 -11.49 8.60 8.04
CA SER A 204 -12.81 9.10 8.44
C SER A 204 -13.13 8.90 9.93
N PRO A 205 -12.84 7.75 10.57
CA PRO A 205 -13.13 7.54 11.98
C PRO A 205 -12.08 8.13 12.95
N VAL A 206 -10.95 8.68 12.48
CA VAL A 206 -9.82 9.09 13.33
C VAL A 206 -10.25 9.99 14.49
N GLN A 207 -11.07 11.00 14.21
CA GLN A 207 -11.51 11.94 15.24
C GLN A 207 -12.38 11.26 16.31
N ARG A 208 -13.23 10.31 15.92
CA ARG A 208 -14.05 9.51 16.85
C ARG A 208 -13.15 8.61 17.71
N LEU A 209 -12.19 7.92 17.09
CA LEU A 209 -11.25 7.05 17.78
C LEU A 209 -10.40 7.81 18.81
N ILE A 210 -9.92 9.01 18.46
CA ILE A 210 -9.19 9.87 19.40
C ILE A 210 -10.08 10.28 20.58
N ARG A 211 -11.35 10.64 20.34
CA ARG A 211 -12.31 10.96 21.41
C ARG A 211 -12.52 9.77 22.34
N GLU A 212 -12.73 8.58 21.78
CA GLU A 212 -12.92 7.33 22.54
C GLU A 212 -11.68 6.97 23.37
N ALA A 213 -10.49 7.11 22.79
CA ALA A 213 -9.21 6.85 23.45
C ALA A 213 -8.95 7.81 24.62
N LEU A 214 -9.30 9.09 24.50
CA LEU A 214 -8.98 10.11 25.50
C LEU A 214 -10.07 10.28 26.58
N LEU A 215 -11.33 9.99 26.26
CA LEU A 215 -12.48 10.19 27.15
C LEU A 215 -13.10 8.88 27.69
N GLY A 216 -12.73 7.72 27.12
CA GLY A 216 -13.29 6.41 27.44
C GLY A 216 -14.68 6.17 26.81
N ARG A 217 -14.97 4.91 26.46
CA ARG A 217 -16.21 4.49 25.75
C ARG A 217 -17.51 4.86 26.50
N GLY A 218 -17.47 5.03 27.82
CA GLY A 218 -18.63 5.36 28.66
C GLY A 218 -19.23 6.74 28.41
N SER A 219 -18.49 7.68 27.82
CA SER A 219 -18.97 9.05 27.60
C SER A 219 -19.94 9.21 26.42
N ILE A 220 -19.98 8.25 25.48
CA ILE A 220 -20.77 8.36 24.24
C ILE A 220 -22.18 7.79 24.40
N LEU A 221 -22.37 6.79 25.28
CA LEU A 221 -23.60 6.00 25.33
C LEU A 221 -24.47 6.17 26.59
N LYS A 222 -23.97 6.73 27.72
CA LYS A 222 -24.82 6.83 28.93
C LYS A 222 -24.54 8.07 29.80
N SER A 223 -25.63 8.84 29.96
CA SER A 223 -26.15 9.36 31.22
C SER A 223 -25.27 10.25 32.11
N ARG A 224 -25.77 11.48 32.29
CA ARG A 224 -25.46 12.48 33.33
C ARG A 224 -25.54 11.99 34.80
N LYS A 225 -25.59 10.68 35.08
CA LYS A 225 -25.82 10.14 36.43
C LYS A 225 -24.71 9.15 36.79
N SER A 226 -23.54 9.69 37.14
CA SER A 226 -22.57 9.17 38.13
C SER A 226 -21.22 9.87 37.93
N PRO A 227 -20.83 10.82 38.79
CA PRO A 227 -19.58 11.58 38.64
C PRO A 227 -18.29 10.81 39.01
N ALA A 228 -18.38 9.55 39.48
CA ALA A 228 -17.29 8.91 40.21
C ALA A 228 -16.88 7.50 39.71
N ALA A 229 -17.31 7.06 38.52
CA ALA A 229 -16.75 5.85 37.94
C ALA A 229 -15.41 6.21 37.26
N ARG A 230 -14.29 5.69 37.79
CA ARG A 230 -12.97 5.74 37.13
C ARG A 230 -13.15 5.47 35.64
N ARG A 231 -12.82 6.46 34.81
CA ARG A 231 -12.75 6.26 33.37
C ARG A 231 -11.43 5.57 33.10
N GLU A 232 -11.42 4.25 33.15
CA GLU A 232 -10.26 3.49 32.72
C GLU A 232 -10.08 3.71 31.22
N LEU A 233 -8.90 4.21 30.86
CA LEU A 233 -8.50 4.37 29.47
C LEU A 233 -8.28 2.97 28.91
N ASP A 234 -8.96 2.66 27.81
CA ASP A 234 -8.78 1.39 27.11
C ASP A 234 -7.50 1.45 26.26
N PRO A 235 -6.47 0.64 26.58
CA PRO A 235 -5.23 0.62 25.81
C PRO A 235 -5.44 0.24 24.34
N ASP A 236 -6.46 -0.57 24.04
CA ASP A 236 -6.76 -0.99 22.67
C ASP A 236 -7.37 0.15 21.86
N SER A 237 -8.29 0.93 22.45
CA SER A 237 -8.80 2.16 21.84
C SER A 237 -7.69 3.18 21.57
N LEU A 238 -6.70 3.31 22.46
CA LEU A 238 -5.55 4.19 22.22
C LEU A 238 -4.68 3.67 21.05
N ARG A 239 -4.39 2.37 21.01
CA ARG A 239 -3.62 1.75 19.90
C ARG A 239 -4.32 1.93 18.55
N GLU A 240 -5.64 1.77 18.52
CA GLU A 240 -6.43 1.96 17.31
C GLU A 240 -6.40 3.43 16.84
N ALA A 241 -6.58 4.37 17.77
CA ALA A 241 -6.46 5.80 17.49
C ALA A 241 -5.05 6.16 16.97
N GLU A 242 -4.00 5.63 17.59
CA GLU A 242 -2.62 5.83 17.14
C GLU A 242 -2.38 5.27 15.73
N ARG A 243 -2.87 4.06 15.44
CA ARG A 243 -2.76 3.44 14.11
C ARG A 243 -3.41 4.31 13.05
N ALA A 244 -4.68 4.70 13.27
CA ALA A 244 -5.42 5.52 12.32
C ALA A 244 -4.77 6.91 12.13
N LEU A 245 -4.28 7.52 13.22
CA LEU A 245 -3.57 8.80 13.18
C LEU A 245 -2.22 8.71 12.45
N LYS A 246 -1.47 7.62 12.63
CA LYS A 246 -0.24 7.34 11.88
C LYS A 246 -0.52 7.19 10.38
N ILE A 247 -1.62 6.53 10.00
CA ILE A 247 -2.05 6.43 8.60
C ILE A 247 -2.41 7.82 8.05
N LEU A 248 -3.17 8.63 8.79
CA LEU A 248 -3.56 9.98 8.38
C LEU A 248 -2.33 10.89 8.15
N ILE A 249 -1.43 10.97 9.12
CA ILE A 249 -0.21 11.80 9.04
C ILE A 249 0.73 11.25 7.96
N GLY A 250 0.90 9.92 7.93
CA GLY A 250 1.72 9.24 6.94
C GLY A 250 1.18 9.39 5.52
N SER A 251 -0.12 9.60 5.33
CA SER A 251 -0.73 9.82 4.01
C SER A 251 -0.45 11.20 3.43
N ARG A 252 0.22 12.11 4.15
CA ARG A 252 0.54 13.46 3.66
C ARG A 252 1.42 13.45 2.40
N PHE A 253 2.34 12.49 2.25
CA PHE A 253 3.21 12.42 1.05
C PHE A 253 2.41 12.09 -0.23
N LEU A 254 1.17 11.64 -0.07
CA LEU A 254 0.28 11.27 -1.17
C LEU A 254 -0.43 12.48 -1.80
N GLY A 255 -0.03 13.71 -1.41
CA GLY A 255 -0.49 14.96 -2.02
C GLY A 255 -0.38 14.95 -3.55
N GLU A 256 -1.20 15.77 -4.24
CA GLU A 256 -1.46 15.86 -5.70
C GLU A 256 -1.82 14.54 -6.43
N GLN A 257 -1.25 13.41 -6.02
CA GLN A 257 -1.46 12.08 -6.59
C GLN A 257 -2.79 11.47 -6.16
N LEU A 258 -3.33 11.91 -5.02
CA LEU A 258 -4.68 11.60 -4.54
C LEU A 258 -5.60 12.82 -4.62
N SER A 259 -6.84 12.58 -5.04
CA SER A 259 -7.95 13.53 -4.93
C SER A 259 -8.33 13.89 -3.48
N LEU A 260 -7.73 13.23 -2.49
CA LEU A 260 -7.99 13.40 -1.06
C LEU A 260 -7.02 14.36 -0.35
N SER A 261 -6.07 14.97 -1.06
CA SER A 261 -5.02 15.81 -0.45
C SER A 261 -5.59 16.91 0.45
N VAL A 262 -6.61 17.64 -0.01
CA VAL A 262 -7.29 18.70 0.77
C VAL A 262 -7.93 18.13 2.04
N LYS A 263 -8.67 17.02 1.93
CA LYS A 263 -9.30 16.35 3.07
C LYS A 263 -8.27 15.87 4.10
N ILE A 264 -7.16 15.27 3.65
CA ILE A 264 -6.07 14.82 4.54
C ILE A 264 -5.53 16.01 5.35
N HIS A 265 -5.21 17.13 4.70
CA HIS A 265 -4.70 18.32 5.39
C HIS A 265 -5.72 18.89 6.39
N GLN A 266 -7.01 18.90 6.01
CA GLN A 266 -8.08 19.33 6.89
C GLN A 266 -8.19 18.43 8.13
N TYR A 267 -8.24 17.11 7.96
CA TYR A 267 -8.29 16.17 9.07
C TYR A 267 -7.08 16.28 9.99
N ILE A 268 -5.88 16.46 9.45
CA ILE A 268 -4.66 16.68 10.26
C ILE A 268 -4.84 17.93 11.14
N LYS A 269 -5.31 19.05 10.56
CA LYS A 269 -5.53 20.30 11.29
C LYS A 269 -6.58 20.15 12.38
N GLU A 270 -7.72 19.55 12.08
CA GLU A 270 -8.83 19.36 13.04
C GLU A 270 -8.44 18.44 14.19
N ASN A 271 -7.77 17.32 13.91
CA ASN A 271 -7.31 16.40 14.95
C ASN A 271 -6.21 17.01 15.81
N LYS A 272 -5.31 17.82 15.23
CA LYS A 272 -4.32 18.58 16.00
C LYS A 272 -5.00 19.54 16.99
N GLN A 273 -5.91 20.38 16.51
CA GLN A 273 -6.65 21.33 17.35
C GLN A 273 -7.45 20.63 18.46
N TYR A 274 -8.05 19.48 18.15
CA TYR A 274 -8.76 18.69 19.14
C TYR A 274 -7.83 18.18 20.25
N ILE A 275 -6.70 17.56 19.88
CA ILE A 275 -5.70 17.07 20.83
C ILE A 275 -5.16 18.20 21.71
N ASP A 276 -4.85 19.37 21.12
CA ASP A 276 -4.39 20.55 21.86
C ASP A 276 -5.42 20.99 22.90
N SER A 277 -6.71 21.07 22.51
CA SER A 277 -7.80 21.49 23.41
C SER A 277 -8.02 20.53 24.58
N ILE A 278 -7.86 19.23 24.37
CA ILE A 278 -7.99 18.22 25.44
C ILE A 278 -6.78 18.29 26.36
N THR A 279 -5.59 18.45 25.80
CA THR A 279 -4.35 18.57 26.58
C THR A 279 -4.38 19.79 27.50
N GLU A 280 -4.79 20.96 26.98
CA GLU A 280 -4.95 22.18 27.79
C GLU A 280 -5.98 22.00 28.90
N ARG A 281 -7.11 21.34 28.61
CA ARG A 281 -8.12 21.00 29.61
C ARG A 281 -7.56 20.09 30.70
N ASN A 282 -6.79 19.06 30.33
CA ASN A 282 -6.18 18.14 31.30
C ASN A 282 -5.18 18.88 32.20
N ILE A 283 -4.33 19.76 31.64
CA ILE A 283 -3.42 20.59 32.44
C ILE A 283 -4.19 21.52 33.40
N ALA A 284 -5.28 22.12 32.95
CA ALA A 284 -6.12 22.96 33.81
C ALA A 284 -6.82 22.15 34.92
N GLN A 285 -7.25 20.92 34.62
CA GLN A 285 -7.86 20.02 35.62
C GLN A 285 -6.87 19.56 36.67
N ILE A 286 -5.62 19.28 36.29
CA ILE A 286 -4.54 18.99 37.25
C ILE A 286 -4.41 20.13 38.26
N LYS A 287 -4.57 21.40 37.86
CA LYS A 287 -4.40 22.55 38.78
C LYS A 287 -5.58 22.84 39.72
N SER A 288 -6.76 22.27 39.50
CA SER A 288 -8.01 22.82 40.05
C SER A 288 -8.83 21.86 40.90
N LYS A 289 -8.33 20.64 41.16
CA LYS A 289 -9.16 19.53 41.63
C LYS A 289 -8.46 18.61 42.63
N SER A 290 -9.27 17.79 43.31
CA SER A 290 -8.84 16.79 44.28
C SER A 290 -7.75 15.84 43.75
N PRO A 291 -6.92 15.23 44.62
CA PRO A 291 -5.81 14.35 44.21
C PRO A 291 -6.21 13.22 43.25
N GLU A 292 -7.40 12.64 43.45
CA GLU A 292 -7.90 11.53 42.64
C GLU A 292 -8.26 11.96 41.20
N GLU A 293 -8.86 13.15 41.05
CA GLU A 293 -9.17 13.73 39.74
C GLU A 293 -7.90 14.24 39.03
N SER A 294 -6.92 14.73 39.79
CA SER A 294 -5.62 15.15 39.26
C SER A 294 -4.84 13.96 38.68
N GLN A 295 -4.82 12.83 39.39
CA GLN A 295 -4.21 11.60 38.91
C GLN A 295 -4.88 11.08 37.62
N GLN A 296 -6.21 11.14 37.54
CA GLN A 296 -6.94 10.77 36.32
C GLN A 296 -6.62 11.69 35.13
N ALA A 297 -6.54 13.01 35.38
CA ALA A 297 -6.15 13.97 34.35
C ALA A 297 -4.70 13.73 33.88
N MET A 298 -3.81 13.31 34.77
CA MET A 298 -2.44 12.92 34.46
C MET A 298 -2.37 11.66 33.59
N ASP A 299 -3.21 10.66 33.83
CA ASP A 299 -3.25 9.46 32.99
C ASP A 299 -3.84 9.74 31.59
N SER A 300 -4.86 10.61 31.49
CA SER A 300 -5.36 11.10 30.20
C SER A 300 -4.34 11.98 29.46
N LEU A 301 -3.52 12.74 30.20
CA LEU A 301 -2.41 13.50 29.63
C LEU A 301 -1.36 12.56 29.02
N LYS A 302 -0.97 11.48 29.71
CA LYS A 302 -0.05 10.47 29.15
C LYS A 302 -0.55 9.84 27.86
N ALA A 303 -1.85 9.52 27.76
CA ALA A 303 -2.46 9.03 26.53
C ALA A 303 -2.44 10.08 25.41
N SER A 304 -2.69 11.35 25.76
CA SER A 304 -2.63 12.46 24.81
C SER A 304 -1.20 12.68 24.28
N LEU A 305 -0.18 12.46 25.11
CA LEU A 305 1.23 12.57 24.70
C LEU A 305 1.59 11.60 23.58
N SER A 306 1.07 10.36 23.57
CA SER A 306 1.37 9.43 22.47
C SER A 306 0.79 9.92 21.15
N LEU A 307 -0.38 10.54 21.16
CA LEU A 307 -1.00 11.17 19.99
C LEU A 307 -0.26 12.46 19.56
N ILE A 308 0.19 13.28 20.52
CA ILE A 308 0.99 14.49 20.26
C ILE A 308 2.29 14.11 19.55
N ARG A 309 2.99 13.06 19.99
CA ARG A 309 4.21 12.57 19.34
C ARG A 309 4.01 12.29 17.86
N ILE A 310 2.87 11.69 17.50
CA ILE A 310 2.54 11.35 16.12
C ILE A 310 2.28 12.61 15.28
N VAL A 311 1.59 13.61 15.84
CA VAL A 311 1.12 14.79 15.08
C VAL A 311 2.11 15.95 15.08
N GLN A 312 2.81 16.16 16.19
CA GLN A 312 3.63 17.36 16.46
C GLN A 312 5.09 17.03 16.75
N GLY A 313 5.43 15.76 16.98
CA GLY A 313 6.79 15.30 17.27
C GLY A 313 7.10 15.19 18.77
N GLU A 314 8.29 14.64 19.07
CA GLU A 314 8.72 14.31 20.42
C GLU A 314 8.94 15.56 21.29
N GLU A 315 9.56 16.61 20.73
CA GLU A 315 9.89 17.84 21.46
C GLU A 315 8.66 18.52 22.07
N MET A 316 7.54 18.55 21.32
CA MET A 316 6.30 19.14 21.80
C MET A 316 5.65 18.28 22.88
N ALA A 317 5.73 16.96 22.75
CA ALA A 317 5.25 16.03 23.78
C ALA A 317 6.02 16.23 25.09
N ASP A 318 7.35 16.35 25.02
CA ASP A 318 8.20 16.60 26.19
C ASP A 318 7.88 17.94 26.88
N LEU A 319 7.65 19.00 26.10
CA LEU A 319 7.25 20.29 26.63
C LEU A 319 5.92 20.19 27.39
N ILE A 320 4.93 19.52 26.81
CA ILE A 320 3.61 19.32 27.43
C ILE A 320 3.72 18.46 28.69
N TRP A 321 4.54 17.42 28.66
CA TRP A 321 4.79 16.56 29.82
C TRP A 321 5.37 17.35 31.00
N ARG A 322 6.39 18.17 30.75
CA ARG A 322 6.99 19.05 31.77
C ARG A 322 5.97 20.02 32.38
N ARG A 323 5.08 20.58 31.55
CA ARG A 323 3.98 21.45 32.03
C ARG A 323 3.00 20.71 32.93
N GLY A 324 2.67 19.45 32.60
CA GLY A 324 1.83 18.60 33.43
C GLY A 324 2.49 18.26 34.77
N GLN A 325 3.77 17.89 34.77
CA GLN A 325 4.53 17.61 35.98
C GLN A 325 4.64 18.83 36.89
N ALA A 326 4.93 20.00 36.33
CA ALA A 326 4.99 21.25 37.09
C ALA A 326 3.63 21.57 37.74
N ALA A 327 2.52 21.34 37.03
CA ALA A 327 1.18 21.54 37.58
C ALA A 327 0.87 20.58 38.75
N LEU A 328 1.31 19.32 38.68
CA LEU A 328 1.14 18.35 39.76
C LEU A 328 1.99 18.71 40.99
N ALA A 329 3.25 19.09 40.79
CA ALA A 329 4.15 19.48 41.88
C ALA A 329 3.66 20.72 42.65
N MET A 330 2.94 21.63 41.99
CA MET A 330 2.34 22.79 42.66
C MET A 330 1.20 22.39 43.60
N LEU A 331 0.39 21.39 43.25
CA LEU A 331 -0.64 20.85 44.15
C LEU A 331 -0.02 20.20 45.39
N ASP A 332 1.02 19.37 45.20
CA ASP A 332 1.67 18.67 46.32
C ASP A 332 2.29 19.66 47.33
N GLN A 333 2.74 20.83 46.84
CA GLN A 333 3.25 21.91 47.68
C GLN A 333 2.14 22.68 48.42
N GLU A 334 0.99 22.90 47.78
CA GLU A 334 -0.19 23.50 48.40
C GLU A 334 -0.78 22.60 49.50
N GLU A 335 -0.82 21.28 49.29
CA GLU A 335 -1.22 20.32 50.34
C GLU A 335 -0.22 20.23 51.50
N ALA A 336 1.07 20.42 51.24
CA ALA A 336 2.10 20.39 52.29
C ALA A 336 2.17 21.67 53.14
N THR A 337 1.55 22.77 52.69
CA THR A 337 1.60 24.09 53.35
C THR A 337 0.26 24.56 53.95
N GLY A 338 -0.85 23.87 53.69
CA GLY A 338 -2.18 24.12 54.27
C GLY A 338 -2.53 23.21 55.43
#